data_AF-A0A9N9G8R1-F1
#
_entry.id   AF-A0A9N9G8R1-F1
#
_cell.length_a   1.000
_cell.length_b   1.000
_cell.length_c   1.000
_cell.angle_alpha   90.00
_cell.angle_beta   90.00
_cell.angle_gamma   90.00
#
_symmetry.space_group_name_H-M   'P 1'
#
loop_
_entity.id
_entity.type
_entity.pdbx_description
1 polymer ?
#
loop_
_entity_poly.entity_id
_entity_poly.type
_entity_poly.pdbx_seq_one_letter_code
_entity_poly.pdbx_strand_id
1 'polypeptide(L)'
;IIDVFFNPSYINTIQTSCPWILRYLTTAVVTNKRRKNILKDLIKIIQQESYEYKDPITEFIESLYVKFDFEGAQHKLKECEEVLSNDFFLVATKMEFIENARYLISETYCRIHLKIDIGGLSQTLNLGQEEGEKWIVNLIRDTRVDAKIDFKENTVIMNQNHTSIYQQVIERTKGLSFRSQVLASAIEKCETHQSSNAIDSIVE
;
A
#
# COMPACT_ATOMS: atom_id res chain seq x y z
N ILE A 1 -4.82 -0.63 19.00
CA ILE A 1 -4.39 -2.04 18.78
C ILE A 1 -3.22 -2.08 17.82
N ILE A 2 -3.38 -1.69 16.55
CA ILE A 2 -2.29 -1.74 15.56
C ILE A 2 -1.07 -0.90 16.02
N ASP A 3 -1.26 0.32 16.54
CA ASP A 3 -0.15 1.14 17.07
C ASP A 3 0.57 0.56 18.27
N VAL A 4 -0.13 -0.18 19.10
CA VAL A 4 0.45 -0.79 20.31
C VAL A 4 1.26 -2.02 19.93
N PHE A 5 0.72 -2.86 19.04
CA PHE A 5 1.42 -4.05 18.55
C PHE A 5 2.58 -3.74 17.62
N PHE A 6 2.60 -2.59 16.93
CA PHE A 6 3.73 -2.16 16.11
C PHE A 6 4.88 -1.52 16.89
N ASN A 7 4.75 -1.34 18.21
CA ASN A 7 5.84 -0.85 19.04
C ASN A 7 6.92 -1.96 19.15
N PRO A 8 8.21 -1.65 18.92
CA PRO A 8 9.29 -2.64 18.85
C PRO A 8 9.36 -3.61 20.04
N SER A 9 9.00 -3.16 21.25
CA SER A 9 8.96 -4.06 22.41
C SER A 9 7.96 -5.20 22.24
N TYR A 10 6.78 -4.92 21.70
CA TYR A 10 5.74 -5.94 21.50
C TYR A 10 6.03 -6.80 20.27
N ILE A 11 6.54 -6.24 19.16
CA ILE A 11 6.96 -7.03 17.98
C ILE A 11 8.00 -8.07 18.38
N ASN A 12 9.02 -7.69 19.15
CA ASN A 12 10.07 -8.63 19.56
C ASN A 12 9.52 -9.77 20.42
N THR A 13 8.54 -9.48 21.29
CA THR A 13 7.86 -10.53 22.07
C THR A 13 7.00 -11.45 21.20
N ILE A 14 6.34 -10.90 20.19
CA ILE A 14 5.55 -11.68 19.21
C ILE A 14 6.47 -12.64 18.46
N GLN A 15 7.59 -12.12 17.95
CA GLN A 15 8.62 -12.87 17.21
C GLN A 15 9.30 -13.97 18.04
N THR A 16 9.35 -13.84 19.37
CA THR A 16 10.13 -14.76 20.23
C THR A 16 9.25 -15.76 20.98
N SER A 17 7.98 -15.46 21.25
CA SER A 17 7.19 -16.24 22.23
C SER A 17 5.77 -16.59 21.80
N CYS A 18 5.13 -15.81 20.92
CA CYS A 18 3.70 -15.96 20.63
C CYS A 18 3.37 -15.72 19.14
N PRO A 19 3.67 -16.66 18.23
CA PRO A 19 3.43 -16.46 16.80
C PRO A 19 1.94 -16.46 16.41
N TRP A 20 1.06 -17.08 17.21
CA TRP A 20 -0.39 -17.14 16.93
C TRP A 20 -1.09 -15.78 16.97
N ILE A 21 -0.51 -14.77 17.63
CA ILE A 21 -1.09 -13.42 17.65
C ILE A 21 -0.96 -12.72 16.29
N LEU A 22 -0.06 -13.19 15.42
CA LEU A 22 0.13 -12.69 14.07
C LEU A 22 -1.15 -12.80 13.25
N ARG A 23 -1.96 -13.84 13.48
CA ARG A 23 -3.29 -14.01 12.88
C ARG A 23 -4.22 -12.81 13.15
N TYR A 24 -4.30 -12.40 14.41
CA TYR A 24 -5.14 -11.29 14.86
C TYR A 24 -4.57 -9.93 14.42
N LEU A 25 -3.24 -9.80 14.42
CA LEU A 25 -2.58 -8.60 13.90
C LEU A 25 -2.86 -8.43 12.39
N THR A 26 -2.76 -9.52 11.65
CA THR A 26 -2.94 -9.54 10.20
C THR A 26 -4.36 -9.15 9.82
N THR A 27 -5.36 -9.75 10.46
CA THR A 27 -6.77 -9.41 10.25
C THR A 27 -7.09 -7.98 10.63
N ALA A 28 -6.55 -7.47 11.75
CA ALA A 28 -6.71 -6.07 12.14
C ALA A 28 -6.10 -5.09 11.14
N VAL A 29 -4.94 -5.42 10.56
CA VAL A 29 -4.29 -4.58 9.53
C VAL A 29 -5.08 -4.60 8.22
N VAL A 30 -5.55 -5.77 7.77
CA VAL A 30 -6.38 -5.89 6.55
C VAL A 30 -7.71 -5.16 6.70
N THR A 31 -8.29 -5.15 7.90
CA THR A 31 -9.52 -4.40 8.19
C THR A 31 -9.31 -2.87 8.07
N ASN A 32 -8.09 -2.38 8.34
CA ASN A 32 -7.82 -0.95 8.38
C ASN A 32 -7.26 -0.39 7.06
N LYS A 33 -8.12 0.21 6.24
CA LYS A 33 -7.80 0.81 4.92
C LYS A 33 -6.78 1.95 4.93
N ARG A 34 -6.52 2.62 6.07
CA ARG A 34 -5.78 3.91 6.10
C ARG A 34 -4.26 3.79 6.15
N ARG A 35 -3.68 2.61 6.44
CA ARG A 35 -2.24 2.51 6.76
C ARG A 35 -1.45 1.59 5.84
N LYS A 36 -1.39 1.94 4.55
CA LYS A 36 -0.60 1.21 3.52
C LYS A 36 0.88 1.05 3.86
N ASN A 37 1.47 1.97 4.65
CA ASN A 37 2.88 1.85 5.09
C ASN A 37 3.08 0.67 6.04
N ILE A 38 2.10 0.39 6.89
CA ILE A 38 2.16 -0.66 7.92
C ILE A 38 2.00 -2.04 7.29
N LEU A 39 1.26 -2.12 6.19
CA LEU A 39 1.13 -3.35 5.42
C LEU A 39 2.49 -3.85 4.92
N LYS A 40 3.38 -2.94 4.48
CA LYS A 40 4.74 -3.31 4.03
C LYS A 40 5.60 -3.86 5.16
N ASP A 41 5.51 -3.26 6.34
CA ASP A 41 6.27 -3.72 7.50
C ASP A 41 5.70 -5.04 8.05
N LEU A 42 4.36 -5.21 8.01
CA LEU A 42 3.72 -6.48 8.33
C LEU A 42 4.18 -7.60 7.38
N ILE A 43 4.26 -7.36 6.08
CA ILE A 43 4.74 -8.36 5.10
C ILE A 43 6.15 -8.82 5.43
N LYS A 44 7.05 -7.90 5.84
CA LYS A 44 8.41 -8.27 6.26
C LYS A 44 8.41 -9.15 7.50
N ILE A 45 7.58 -8.83 8.49
CA ILE A 45 7.45 -9.61 9.73
C ILE A 45 6.92 -11.02 9.41
N ILE A 46 5.85 -11.11 8.59
CA ILE A 46 5.27 -12.39 8.16
C ILE A 46 6.31 -13.23 7.41
N GLN A 47 7.08 -12.61 6.51
CA GLN A 47 8.12 -13.33 5.76
C GLN A 47 9.21 -13.88 6.70
N GLN A 48 9.59 -13.10 7.71
CA GLN A 48 10.56 -13.52 8.73
C GLN A 48 10.01 -14.62 9.63
N GLU A 49 8.72 -14.61 9.98
CA GLU A 49 8.07 -15.60 10.87
C GLU A 49 7.51 -16.83 10.13
N SER A 50 7.54 -16.86 8.79
CA SER A 50 6.95 -17.95 7.97
C SER A 50 7.56 -19.34 8.21
N TYR A 51 8.72 -19.43 8.86
CA TYR A 51 9.36 -20.69 9.23
C TYR A 51 8.70 -21.36 10.45
N GLU A 52 8.12 -20.56 11.36
CA GLU A 52 7.66 -21.04 12.67
C GLU A 52 6.14 -21.26 12.70
N TYR A 53 5.39 -20.41 11.98
CA TYR A 53 3.93 -20.44 12.00
C TYR A 53 3.34 -20.20 10.62
N LYS A 54 2.37 -21.05 10.26
CA LYS A 54 1.62 -20.98 9.01
C LYS A 54 0.14 -21.07 9.31
N ASP A 55 -0.57 -20.02 8.98
CA ASP A 55 -2.03 -19.93 9.08
C ASP A 55 -2.58 -19.50 7.71
N PRO A 56 -3.79 -19.93 7.30
CA PRO A 56 -4.35 -19.56 6.00
C PRO A 56 -4.41 -18.05 5.78
N ILE A 57 -4.60 -17.25 6.85
CA ILE A 57 -4.65 -15.78 6.78
C ILE A 57 -3.26 -15.18 6.53
N THR A 58 -2.22 -15.68 7.19
CA THR A 58 -0.85 -15.20 6.98
C THR A 58 -0.35 -15.65 5.61
N GLU A 59 -0.73 -16.86 5.20
CA GLU A 59 -0.38 -17.43 3.91
C GLU A 59 -1.11 -16.76 2.74
N PHE A 60 -2.30 -16.19 2.97
CA PHE A 60 -3.01 -15.35 2.00
C PHE A 60 -2.20 -14.10 1.67
N ILE A 61 -1.69 -13.39 2.69
CA ILE A 61 -0.85 -12.21 2.49
C ILE A 61 0.48 -12.57 1.81
N GLU A 62 1.08 -13.69 2.20
CA GLU A 62 2.29 -14.20 1.54
C GLU A 62 2.03 -14.51 0.06
N SER A 63 0.94 -15.19 -0.27
CA SER A 63 0.56 -15.47 -1.66
C SER A 63 0.31 -14.20 -2.46
N LEU A 64 -0.35 -13.19 -1.88
CA LEU A 64 -0.69 -11.96 -2.60
C LEU A 64 0.52 -11.03 -2.83
N TYR A 65 1.39 -10.87 -1.83
CA TYR A 65 2.48 -9.88 -1.86
C TYR A 65 3.87 -10.44 -2.15
N VAL A 66 4.11 -11.73 -1.92
CA VAL A 66 5.41 -12.37 -2.16
C VAL A 66 5.37 -13.21 -3.44
N LYS A 67 4.38 -14.11 -3.56
CA LYS A 67 4.29 -15.05 -4.70
C LYS A 67 3.50 -14.50 -5.88
N PHE A 68 2.66 -13.50 -5.67
CA PHE A 68 1.71 -12.95 -6.65
C PHE A 68 0.85 -14.03 -7.32
N ASP A 69 0.44 -15.03 -6.54
CA ASP A 69 -0.43 -16.12 -6.99
C ASP A 69 -1.88 -15.81 -6.62
N PHE A 70 -2.66 -15.37 -7.61
CA PHE A 70 -4.06 -14.96 -7.44
C PHE A 70 -5.02 -16.15 -7.30
N GLU A 71 -4.72 -17.28 -7.94
CA GLU A 71 -5.56 -18.48 -7.86
C GLU A 71 -5.40 -19.12 -6.48
N GLY A 72 -4.16 -19.25 -6.00
CA GLY A 72 -3.87 -19.69 -4.64
C GLY A 72 -4.43 -18.74 -3.58
N ALA A 73 -4.38 -17.42 -3.81
CA ALA A 73 -4.98 -16.42 -2.92
C ALA A 73 -6.51 -16.56 -2.84
N GLN A 74 -7.18 -16.87 -3.94
CA GLN A 74 -8.63 -17.09 -3.95
C GLN A 74 -9.04 -18.36 -3.19
N HIS A 75 -8.27 -19.45 -3.33
CA HIS A 75 -8.50 -20.67 -2.54
C HIS A 75 -8.33 -20.41 -1.05
N LYS A 76 -7.22 -19.75 -0.67
CA LYS A 76 -6.94 -19.38 0.72
C LYS A 76 -7.97 -18.41 1.29
N LEU A 77 -8.56 -17.53 0.48
CA LEU A 77 -9.63 -16.64 0.94
C LEU A 77 -10.88 -17.43 1.40
N LYS A 78 -11.22 -18.54 0.73
CA LYS A 78 -12.31 -19.43 1.16
C LYS A 78 -11.97 -20.15 2.45
N GLU A 79 -10.75 -20.67 2.58
CA GLU A 79 -10.30 -21.30 3.83
C GLU A 79 -10.25 -20.30 4.99
N CYS A 80 -9.80 -19.07 4.73
CA CYS A 80 -9.85 -17.98 5.70
C CYS A 80 -11.28 -17.73 6.17
N GLU A 81 -12.27 -17.80 5.28
CA GLU A 81 -13.67 -17.59 5.63
C GLU A 81 -14.16 -18.59 6.70
N GLU A 82 -13.83 -19.86 6.54
CA GLU A 82 -14.16 -20.92 7.50
C GLU A 82 -13.42 -20.71 8.83
N VAL A 83 -12.11 -20.42 8.73
CA VAL A 83 -11.23 -20.17 9.88
C VAL A 83 -11.67 -18.95 10.68
N LEU A 84 -12.10 -17.86 10.04
CA LEU A 84 -12.68 -16.68 10.70
C LEU A 84 -14.06 -16.96 11.33
N SER A 85 -14.86 -17.84 10.72
CA SER A 85 -16.19 -18.20 11.24
C SER A 85 -16.10 -19.02 12.53
N ASN A 86 -15.00 -19.76 12.71
CA ASN A 86 -14.74 -20.58 13.88
C ASN A 86 -14.10 -19.80 15.06
N ASP A 87 -13.68 -18.55 14.84
CA ASP A 87 -12.94 -17.76 15.84
C ASP A 87 -13.85 -16.77 16.58
N PHE A 88 -13.93 -16.91 17.91
CA PHE A 88 -14.82 -16.12 18.77
C PHE A 88 -14.66 -14.59 18.66
N PHE A 89 -13.43 -14.10 18.49
CA PHE A 89 -13.14 -12.66 18.44
C PHE A 89 -13.29 -12.03 17.05
N LEU A 90 -13.26 -12.85 15.99
CA LEU A 90 -13.18 -12.39 14.59
C LEU A 90 -14.49 -12.52 13.82
N VAL A 91 -15.53 -13.14 14.42
CA VAL A 91 -16.85 -13.27 13.79
C VAL A 91 -17.41 -11.91 13.35
N ALA A 92 -17.23 -10.87 14.16
CA ALA A 92 -17.75 -9.53 13.88
C ALA A 92 -17.03 -8.83 12.69
N THR A 93 -15.77 -9.15 12.45
CA THR A 93 -14.95 -8.52 11.39
C THR A 93 -14.89 -9.36 10.11
N LYS A 94 -15.55 -10.53 10.07
CA LYS A 94 -15.56 -11.45 8.92
C LYS A 94 -15.94 -10.76 7.61
N MET A 95 -17.09 -10.07 7.57
CA MET A 95 -17.57 -9.44 6.33
C MET A 95 -16.65 -8.32 5.87
N GLU A 96 -16.20 -7.47 6.79
CA GLU A 96 -15.27 -6.37 6.48
C GLU A 96 -13.91 -6.89 5.99
N PHE A 97 -13.42 -7.98 6.58
CA PHE A 97 -12.19 -8.64 6.13
C PHE A 97 -12.31 -9.18 4.70
N ILE A 98 -13.41 -9.86 4.36
CA ILE A 98 -13.61 -10.40 3.00
C ILE A 98 -13.71 -9.29 1.97
N GLU A 99 -14.47 -8.24 2.26
CA GLU A 99 -14.61 -7.08 1.37
C GLU A 99 -13.24 -6.41 1.13
N ASN A 100 -12.47 -6.21 2.20
CA ASN A 100 -11.14 -5.61 2.13
C ASN A 100 -10.11 -6.54 1.45
N ALA A 101 -10.19 -7.85 1.66
CA ALA A 101 -9.34 -8.82 0.99
C ALA A 101 -9.60 -8.82 -0.52
N ARG A 102 -10.87 -8.81 -0.95
CA ARG A 102 -11.25 -8.66 -2.36
C ARG A 102 -10.73 -7.35 -2.94
N TYR A 103 -10.84 -6.25 -2.18
CA TYR A 103 -10.29 -4.95 -2.58
C TYR A 103 -8.78 -5.03 -2.79
N LEU A 104 -8.02 -5.62 -1.85
CA LEU A 104 -6.56 -5.79 -1.95
C LEU A 104 -6.12 -6.67 -3.13
N ILE A 105 -6.85 -7.77 -3.38
CA ILE A 105 -6.62 -8.63 -4.56
C ILE A 105 -6.80 -7.80 -5.82
N SER A 106 -7.93 -7.09 -5.93
CA SER A 106 -8.24 -6.29 -7.11
C SER A 106 -7.28 -5.10 -7.29
N GLU A 107 -6.86 -4.42 -6.22
CA GLU A 107 -5.86 -3.34 -6.27
C GLU A 107 -4.50 -3.87 -6.76
N THR A 108 -4.07 -5.02 -6.25
CA THR A 108 -2.80 -5.64 -6.63
C THR A 108 -2.85 -6.13 -8.08
N TYR A 109 -3.96 -6.76 -8.48
CA TYR A 109 -4.21 -7.23 -9.84
C TYR A 109 -4.21 -6.07 -10.84
N CYS A 110 -4.95 -5.01 -10.53
CA CYS A 110 -5.01 -3.80 -11.34
C CYS A 110 -3.69 -3.05 -11.45
N ARG A 111 -2.80 -3.18 -10.45
CA ARG A 111 -1.49 -2.54 -10.47
C ARG A 111 -0.49 -3.28 -11.36
N ILE A 112 -0.68 -4.58 -11.55
CA ILE A 112 0.23 -5.43 -12.34
C ILE A 112 -0.25 -5.53 -13.79
N HIS A 113 -1.55 -5.66 -14.02
CA HIS A 113 -2.12 -5.84 -15.35
C HIS A 113 -2.55 -4.52 -16.00
N LEU A 114 -2.07 -4.28 -17.22
CA LEU A 114 -2.39 -3.09 -18.01
C LEU A 114 -3.72 -3.25 -18.78
N LYS A 115 -4.03 -4.46 -19.24
CA LYS A 115 -5.29 -4.84 -19.87
C LYS A 115 -5.96 -5.89 -18.98
N ILE A 116 -7.16 -5.59 -18.49
CA ILE A 116 -7.92 -6.48 -17.59
C ILE A 116 -9.22 -6.82 -18.29
N ASP A 117 -9.51 -8.11 -18.45
CA ASP A 117 -10.82 -8.57 -18.86
C ASP A 117 -11.75 -8.64 -17.64
N ILE A 118 -12.98 -8.11 -17.76
CA ILE A 118 -13.95 -8.16 -16.66
C ILE A 118 -14.31 -9.61 -16.33
N GLY A 119 -14.33 -10.49 -17.33
CA GLY A 119 -14.72 -11.88 -17.19
C GLY A 119 -13.73 -12.64 -16.31
N GLY A 120 -12.44 -12.51 -16.62
CA GLY A 120 -11.36 -13.05 -15.81
C GLY A 120 -11.38 -12.53 -14.36
N LEU A 121 -11.56 -11.23 -14.16
CA LEU A 121 -11.59 -10.66 -12.80
C LEU A 121 -12.83 -11.10 -12.00
N SER A 122 -14.00 -11.18 -12.65
CA SER A 122 -15.24 -11.66 -12.03
C SER A 122 -15.13 -13.12 -11.58
N GLN A 123 -14.46 -13.96 -12.38
CA GLN A 123 -14.16 -15.35 -12.02
C GLN A 123 -13.19 -15.44 -10.83
N THR A 124 -12.14 -14.61 -10.82
CA THR A 124 -11.19 -14.57 -9.70
C THR A 124 -11.84 -14.05 -8.40
N LEU A 125 -12.87 -13.19 -8.49
CA LEU A 125 -13.57 -12.67 -7.31
C LEU A 125 -14.78 -13.51 -6.88
N ASN A 126 -15.13 -14.59 -7.61
CA ASN A 126 -16.38 -15.36 -7.41
C ASN A 126 -17.63 -14.46 -7.38
N LEU A 127 -17.66 -13.43 -8.23
CA LEU A 127 -18.80 -12.52 -8.36
C LEU A 127 -19.46 -12.73 -9.72
N GLY A 128 -20.75 -12.40 -9.81
CA GLY A 128 -21.43 -12.29 -11.11
C GLY A 128 -20.87 -11.12 -11.91
N GLN A 129 -20.97 -11.19 -13.24
CA GLN A 129 -20.39 -10.17 -14.14
C GLN A 129 -20.88 -8.75 -13.83
N GLU A 130 -22.16 -8.58 -13.49
CA GLU A 130 -22.73 -7.29 -13.06
C GLU A 130 -22.21 -6.79 -11.71
N GLU A 131 -21.93 -7.70 -10.77
CA GLU A 131 -21.37 -7.34 -9.47
C GLU A 131 -19.88 -7.01 -9.60
N GLY A 132 -19.17 -7.73 -10.46
CA GLY A 132 -17.78 -7.44 -10.83
C GLY A 132 -17.62 -6.05 -11.45
N GLU A 133 -18.54 -5.63 -12.33
CA GLU A 133 -18.55 -4.28 -12.89
C GLU A 133 -18.73 -3.20 -11.81
N LYS A 134 -19.74 -3.34 -10.93
CA LYS A 134 -19.94 -2.40 -9.81
C LYS A 134 -18.72 -2.35 -8.90
N TRP A 135 -18.09 -3.50 -8.66
CA TRP A 135 -16.89 -3.61 -7.84
C TRP A 135 -15.72 -2.83 -8.44
N ILE A 136 -15.44 -3.02 -9.73
CA ILE A 136 -14.38 -2.31 -10.45
C ILE A 136 -14.65 -0.80 -10.47
N VAL A 137 -15.90 -0.38 -10.66
CA VAL A 137 -16.26 1.05 -10.65
C VAL A 137 -15.99 1.67 -9.27
N ASN A 138 -16.34 0.97 -8.18
CA ASN A 138 -16.04 1.41 -6.82
C ASN A 138 -14.52 1.44 -6.56
N LEU A 139 -13.79 0.44 -7.06
CA LEU A 139 -12.32 0.37 -6.95
C LEU A 139 -11.65 1.55 -7.65
N ILE A 140 -12.02 1.88 -8.89
CA ILE A 140 -11.45 3.01 -9.65
C ILE A 140 -11.75 4.34 -8.95
N ARG A 141 -12.97 4.49 -8.41
CA ARG A 141 -13.37 5.69 -7.67
C ARG A 141 -12.54 5.89 -6.39
N ASP A 142 -12.27 4.82 -5.65
CA ASP A 142 -11.55 4.88 -4.37
C ASP A 142 -10.03 4.95 -4.55
N THR A 143 -9.47 4.27 -5.56
CA THR A 143 -8.02 4.22 -5.80
C THR A 143 -7.47 5.42 -6.56
N ARG A 144 -8.33 6.27 -7.16
CA ARG A 144 -7.93 7.38 -8.05
C ARG A 144 -6.95 6.93 -9.16
N VAL A 145 -7.09 5.70 -9.63
CA VAL A 145 -6.29 5.21 -10.76
C VAL A 145 -6.96 5.67 -12.04
N ASP A 146 -6.18 6.25 -12.95
CA ASP A 146 -6.65 6.65 -14.27
C ASP A 146 -6.88 5.41 -15.15
N ALA A 147 -8.09 4.86 -15.05
CA ALA A 147 -8.52 3.69 -15.81
C ALA A 147 -9.48 4.12 -16.93
N LYS A 148 -9.32 3.54 -18.12
CA LYS A 148 -10.28 3.65 -19.22
C LYS A 148 -11.03 2.33 -19.36
N ILE A 149 -12.35 2.38 -19.26
CA ILE A 149 -13.23 1.21 -19.41
C ILE A 149 -13.73 1.17 -20.85
N ASP A 150 -13.39 0.12 -21.58
CA ASP A 150 -13.90 -0.14 -22.92
C ASP A 150 -15.03 -1.17 -22.85
N PHE A 151 -16.27 -0.67 -22.73
CA PHE A 151 -17.48 -1.50 -22.65
C PHE A 151 -17.70 -2.46 -23.84
N LYS A 152 -17.08 -2.17 -25.00
CA LYS A 152 -17.22 -3.03 -26.19
C LYS A 152 -16.35 -4.29 -26.16
N GLU A 153 -15.16 -4.20 -25.56
CA GLU A 153 -14.25 -5.35 -25.40
C GLU A 153 -14.30 -5.93 -23.99
N ASN A 154 -15.20 -5.43 -23.15
CA ASN A 154 -15.31 -5.79 -21.74
C ASN A 154 -13.98 -5.69 -20.97
N THR A 155 -13.15 -4.73 -21.39
CA THR A 155 -11.78 -4.60 -20.96
C THR A 155 -11.59 -3.28 -20.23
N VAL A 156 -10.86 -3.31 -19.12
CA VAL A 156 -10.33 -2.12 -18.46
C VAL A 156 -8.85 -1.95 -18.83
N ILE A 157 -8.52 -0.80 -19.42
CA ILE A 157 -7.15 -0.40 -19.73
C ILE A 157 -6.69 0.57 -18.65
N MET A 158 -5.70 0.17 -17.86
CA MET A 158 -5.07 1.05 -16.87
C MET A 158 -4.03 1.93 -17.56
N ASN A 159 -4.23 3.26 -17.55
CA ASN A 159 -3.18 4.17 -17.97
C ASN A 159 -2.18 4.31 -16.84
N GLN A 160 -1.02 3.69 -17.00
CA GLN A 160 0.11 3.94 -16.12
C GLN A 160 0.68 5.31 -16.50
N ASN A 161 0.47 6.30 -15.63
CA ASN A 161 1.08 7.61 -15.77
C ASN A 161 2.60 7.46 -15.53
N HIS A 162 3.36 7.03 -16.53
CA HIS A 162 4.80 7.13 -16.49
C HIS A 162 5.17 8.61 -16.44
N THR A 163 5.76 9.05 -15.33
CA THR A 163 6.35 10.38 -15.30
C THR A 163 7.47 10.40 -16.32
N SER A 164 7.34 11.27 -17.31
CA SER A 164 8.38 11.48 -18.31
C SER A 164 9.70 11.82 -17.61
N ILE A 165 10.82 11.29 -18.11
CA ILE A 165 12.16 11.52 -17.54
C ILE A 165 12.43 13.03 -17.40
N TYR A 166 11.95 13.83 -18.36
CA TYR A 166 12.03 15.29 -18.30
C TYR A 166 11.32 15.88 -17.08
N GLN A 167 10.12 15.38 -16.76
CA GLN A 167 9.36 15.82 -15.60
C GLN A 167 10.10 15.46 -14.30
N GLN A 168 10.71 14.28 -14.24
CA GLN A 168 11.49 13.86 -13.08
C GLN A 168 12.74 14.73 -12.87
N VAL A 169 13.42 15.11 -13.96
CA VAL A 169 14.56 16.05 -13.91
C VAL A 169 14.08 17.43 -13.46
N ILE A 170 12.96 17.93 -13.98
CA ILE A 170 12.37 19.21 -13.58
C ILE A 170 12.01 19.20 -12.08
N GLU A 171 11.36 18.16 -11.56
CA GLU A 171 11.00 18.07 -10.14
C GLU A 171 12.23 18.02 -9.23
N ARG A 172 13.24 17.22 -9.59
CA ARG A 172 14.52 17.15 -8.86
C ARG A 172 15.25 18.50 -8.89
N THR A 173 15.23 19.19 -10.02
CA THR A 173 15.96 20.45 -10.24
C THR A 173 15.25 21.66 -9.61
N LYS A 174 13.91 21.67 -9.55
CA LYS A 174 13.14 22.75 -8.91
C LYS A 174 13.56 22.98 -7.45
N GLY A 175 13.69 21.91 -6.67
CA GLY A 175 14.11 22.01 -5.27
C GLY A 175 15.55 22.51 -5.11
N LEU A 176 16.45 22.09 -6.00
CA LEU A 176 17.85 22.54 -6.02
C LEU A 176 17.97 24.00 -6.44
N SER A 177 17.26 24.41 -7.49
CA SER A 177 17.23 25.78 -7.99
C SER A 177 16.73 26.75 -6.93
N PHE A 178 15.64 26.41 -6.24
CA PHE A 178 15.11 27.22 -5.14
C PHE A 178 16.12 27.36 -3.99
N ARG A 179 16.73 26.26 -3.56
CA ARG A 179 17.76 26.29 -2.50
C ARG A 179 18.99 27.12 -2.91
N SER A 180 19.42 27.00 -4.15
CA SER A 180 20.54 27.78 -4.70
C SER A 180 20.23 29.27 -4.73
N GLN A 181 19.00 29.64 -5.08
CA GLN A 181 18.56 31.04 -5.11
C GLN A 181 18.52 31.63 -3.70
N VAL A 182 17.99 30.89 -2.72
CA VAL A 182 17.98 31.31 -1.30
C VAL A 182 19.40 31.46 -0.77
N LEU A 183 20.31 30.53 -1.09
CA LEU A 183 21.71 30.61 -0.68
C LEU A 183 22.41 31.82 -1.29
N ALA A 184 22.19 32.09 -2.59
CA ALA A 184 22.76 33.26 -3.26
C ALA A 184 22.31 34.57 -2.60
N SER A 185 21.01 34.72 -2.32
CA SER A 185 20.50 35.90 -1.61
C SER A 185 21.00 36.01 -0.16
N ALA A 186 21.30 34.89 0.51
CA ALA A 186 21.90 34.91 1.84
C ALA A 186 23.37 35.35 1.80
N ILE A 187 24.12 34.92 0.77
CA ILE A 187 25.51 35.34 0.55
C ILE A 187 25.56 36.85 0.24
N GLU A 188 24.70 37.35 -0.65
CA GLU A 188 24.59 38.79 -0.95
C GLU A 188 24.30 39.63 0.31
N LYS A 189 23.44 39.12 1.21
CA LYS A 189 23.18 39.76 2.51
C LYS A 189 24.40 39.74 3.43
N CYS A 190 25.13 38.64 3.49
CA CYS A 190 26.36 38.56 4.29
C CYS A 190 27.46 39.48 3.75
N GLU A 191 27.64 39.57 2.43
CA GLU A 191 28.62 40.46 1.80
C GLU A 191 28.27 41.94 2.02
N THR A 192 26.99 42.30 1.94
CA THR A 192 26.52 43.67 2.28
C THR A 192 26.71 43.99 3.76
N HIS A 193 26.50 43.04 4.67
CA HIS A 193 26.80 43.23 6.09
C HIS A 193 28.32 43.33 6.38
N GLN A 194 29.16 42.57 5.69
CA GLN A 194 30.62 42.67 5.84
C GLN A 194 31.18 43.97 5.28
N SER A 195 30.66 44.44 4.15
CA SER A 195 31.05 45.74 3.59
C SER A 195 30.57 46.90 4.47
N SER A 196 29.39 46.80 5.09
CA SER A 196 28.92 47.80 6.08
C SER A 196 29.82 47.84 7.33
N ASN A 197 30.15 46.68 7.91
CA ASN A 197 31.04 46.59 9.08
C ASN A 197 32.50 47.00 8.77
N ALA A 198 32.95 46.85 7.53
CA ALA A 198 34.28 47.31 7.09
C ALA A 198 34.33 48.83 6.90
N ILE A 199 33.21 49.47 6.58
CA ILE A 199 33.13 50.93 6.46
C ILE A 199 33.07 51.58 7.86
N ASP A 200 32.30 51.02 8.80
CA ASP A 200 32.23 51.54 10.17
C ASP A 200 33.56 51.42 10.92
N SER A 201 34.38 50.41 10.63
CA SER A 201 35.71 50.24 11.25
C SER A 201 36.83 51.10 10.63
N ILE A 202 36.55 51.84 9.54
CA ILE A 202 37.47 52.82 8.94
C ILE A 202 37.14 54.25 9.39
N VAL A 203 35.95 54.47 9.96
CA VAL A 203 35.45 55.79 10.37
C VAL A 203 35.70 56.08 11.87
N GLU A 204 36.05 55.08 12.68
CA GLU A 204 36.64 55.23 14.03
C GLU A 204 38.17 55.36 13.99
#